data_AF-A0A9P1FQJ5-F1
#
_entry.id   AF-A0A9P1FQJ5-F1
#
_cell.length_a   1.000
_cell.length_b   1.000
_cell.length_c   1.000
_cell.angle_alpha   90.00
_cell.angle_beta   90.00
_cell.angle_gamma   90.00
#
_symmetry.space_group_name_H-M   'P 1'
#
loop_
_entity.id
_entity.type
_entity.pdbx_description
1 polymer ?
#
loop_
_entity_poly.entity_id
_entity_poly.type
_entity_poly.pdbx_seq_one_letter_code
_entity_poly.pdbx_strand_id
1 'polypeptide(L)'
;MATTVPVEEEFREEMTCKERVRNLMENPSSGMAAQVFHYFIMVVILVSTLCVIIETVPEVSGNPIFLPAEMCFTALFTAEFALRLYACDSVAEFATNTFNIIDFLAVFPGYLSLLGVMLRQDQAWRFGE
;
A
#
# COMPACT_ATOMS: atom_id res chain seq x y z
N MET A 1 -15.10 -60.00 -4.51
CA MET A 1 -15.82 -59.09 -5.43
C MET A 1 -16.32 -57.91 -4.60
N ALA A 2 -16.25 -56.71 -5.19
CA ALA A 2 -16.54 -55.38 -4.61
C ALA A 2 -15.41 -54.71 -3.81
N THR A 3 -14.48 -54.13 -4.58
CA THR A 3 -13.95 -52.75 -4.48
C THR A 3 -13.47 -52.23 -3.12
N THR A 4 -12.15 -52.32 -2.92
CA THR A 4 -11.41 -51.28 -2.18
C THR A 4 -11.53 -49.98 -2.98
N VAL A 5 -12.22 -48.99 -2.43
CA VAL A 5 -12.19 -47.60 -2.92
C VAL A 5 -10.86 -47.01 -2.44
N PRO A 6 -9.89 -46.70 -3.32
CA PRO A 6 -8.81 -45.80 -2.98
C PRO A 6 -9.23 -44.35 -3.32
N VAL A 7 -8.38 -43.39 -2.97
CA VAL A 7 -8.48 -41.97 -3.37
C VAL A 7 -9.33 -41.10 -2.41
N GLU A 8 -8.98 -41.10 -1.12
CA GLU A 8 -8.82 -39.82 -0.42
C GLU A 8 -7.50 -39.21 -0.91
N GLU A 9 -7.48 -38.73 -2.16
CA GLU A 9 -6.62 -37.61 -2.49
C GLU A 9 -7.23 -36.42 -1.78
N GLU A 10 -6.80 -36.23 -0.53
CA GLU A 10 -6.71 -34.93 0.10
C GLU A 10 -5.78 -34.10 -0.79
N PHE A 11 -6.32 -33.62 -1.92
CA PHE A 11 -5.72 -32.57 -2.72
C PHE A 11 -5.71 -31.39 -1.77
N ARG A 12 -4.63 -31.29 -0.99
CA ARG A 12 -4.18 -30.06 -0.36
C ARG A 12 -4.15 -29.10 -1.54
N GLU A 13 -5.24 -28.35 -1.74
CA GLU A 13 -5.21 -27.17 -2.57
C GLU A 13 -4.03 -26.40 -2.01
N GLU A 14 -2.90 -26.46 -2.71
CA GLU A 14 -1.78 -25.61 -2.42
C GLU A 14 -2.33 -24.22 -2.70
N MET A 15 -2.86 -23.57 -1.66
CA MET A 15 -3.34 -22.21 -1.75
C MET A 15 -2.19 -21.43 -2.36
N THR A 16 -2.37 -21.01 -3.61
CA THR A 16 -1.33 -20.33 -4.35
C THR A 16 -0.96 -19.08 -3.53
N CYS A 17 0.30 -18.63 -3.52
CA CYS A 17 0.70 -17.44 -2.74
C CYS A 17 -0.27 -16.26 -2.95
N LYS A 18 -0.80 -16.11 -4.17
CA LYS A 18 -1.87 -15.19 -4.54
C LYS A 18 -3.14 -15.34 -3.71
N GLU A 19 -3.62 -16.56 -3.49
CA GLU A 19 -4.83 -16.90 -2.74
C GLU A 19 -4.67 -16.66 -1.24
N ARG A 20 -3.46 -16.90 -0.70
CA ARG A 20 -3.11 -16.56 0.69
C ARG A 20 -3.09 -15.05 0.91
N VAL A 21 -2.50 -14.29 -0.02
CA VAL A 21 -2.50 -12.81 0.05
C VAL A 21 -3.91 -12.26 -0.14
N ARG A 22 -4.70 -12.81 -1.07
CA ARG A 22 -6.11 -12.45 -1.28
C ARG A 22 -6.94 -12.64 -0.01
N ASN A 23 -6.85 -13.82 0.63
CA ASN A 23 -7.56 -14.06 1.88
C ASN A 23 -7.10 -13.14 3.03
N LEU A 24 -5.81 -12.79 3.08
CA LEU A 24 -5.28 -11.85 4.07
C LEU A 24 -5.84 -10.43 3.87
N MET A 25 -6.05 -10.00 2.62
CA MET A 25 -6.50 -8.64 2.30
C MET A 25 -8.03 -8.48 2.23
N GLU A 26 -8.76 -9.45 1.66
CA GLU A 26 -10.22 -9.39 1.47
C GLU A 26 -11.00 -9.79 2.71
N ASN A 27 -10.47 -10.70 3.53
CA ASN A 27 -11.13 -11.19 4.73
C ASN A 27 -10.36 -10.77 6.00
N PRO A 28 -10.59 -9.54 6.52
CA PRO A 28 -9.95 -9.09 7.76
C PRO A 28 -10.33 -9.95 8.98
N SER A 29 -11.36 -10.81 8.89
CA SER A 29 -11.78 -11.74 9.96
C SER A 29 -11.24 -13.18 9.82
N SER A 30 -10.44 -13.48 8.79
CA SER A 30 -9.99 -14.87 8.52
C SER A 30 -8.88 -15.36 9.46
N GLY A 31 -8.12 -14.43 10.08
CA GLY A 31 -7.06 -14.79 11.01
C GLY A 31 -6.42 -13.58 11.70
N MET A 32 -5.72 -13.85 12.81
CA MET A 32 -5.08 -12.83 13.64
C MET A 32 -4.07 -11.97 12.85
N ALA A 33 -3.38 -12.56 11.87
CA ALA A 33 -2.44 -11.85 11.00
C ALA A 33 -3.12 -10.82 10.06
N ALA A 34 -4.30 -11.14 9.53
CA ALA A 34 -5.06 -10.23 8.66
C ALA A 34 -5.51 -8.99 9.44
N GLN A 35 -5.99 -9.19 10.67
CA GLN A 35 -6.41 -8.10 11.56
C GLN A 35 -5.25 -7.18 11.93
N VAL A 36 -4.12 -7.75 12.34
CA VAL A 36 -2.93 -6.97 12.70
C VAL A 36 -2.45 -6.14 11.52
N PHE A 37 -2.41 -6.72 10.32
CA PHE A 37 -2.02 -6.01 9.11
C PHE A 37 -2.99 -4.86 8.79
N HIS A 38 -4.31 -5.12 8.85
CA HIS A 38 -5.32 -4.11 8.58
C HIS A 38 -5.25 -2.93 9.56
N TYR A 39 -5.14 -3.21 10.86
CA TYR A 39 -4.96 -2.17 11.88
C TYR A 39 -3.63 -1.43 11.73
N PHE A 40 -2.55 -2.13 11.38
CA PHE A 40 -1.24 -1.52 11.17
C PHE A 40 -1.29 -0.49 10.04
N ILE A 41 -1.81 -0.85 8.87
CA ILE A 41 -1.95 0.07 7.73
C ILE A 41 -2.87 1.25 8.09
N MET A 42 -3.97 1.00 8.81
CA MET A 42 -4.86 2.07 9.27
C MET A 42 -4.12 3.10 10.15
N VAL A 43 -3.29 2.64 11.10
CA VAL A 43 -2.49 3.54 11.94
C VAL A 43 -1.47 4.31 11.11
N VAL A 44 -0.80 3.66 10.14
CA VAL A 44 0.15 4.32 9.24
C VAL A 44 -0.53 5.43 8.43
N ILE A 45 -1.75 5.22 7.92
CA ILE A 45 -2.55 6.24 7.22
C ILE A 45 -2.81 7.45 8.12
N LEU A 46 -3.25 7.22 9.35
CA LEU A 46 -3.54 8.29 10.30
C LEU A 46 -2.27 9.10 10.65
N VAL A 47 -1.18 8.40 10.96
CA VAL A 47 0.09 9.06 11.31
C VAL A 47 0.66 9.84 10.13
N SER A 48 0.60 9.29 8.92
CA SER A 48 1.03 9.99 7.70
C SER A 48 0.22 11.26 7.46
N THR A 49 -1.11 11.17 7.57
CA THR A 49 -2.00 12.33 7.38
C THR A 49 -1.71 13.41 8.42
N LEU A 50 -1.52 13.03 9.69
CA LEU A 50 -1.14 13.97 10.74
C LEU A 50 0.22 14.62 10.47
N CYS A 51 1.20 13.86 9.97
CA CYS A 51 2.52 14.37 9.63
C CYS A 51 2.43 15.47 8.56
N VAL A 52 1.67 15.24 7.49
CA VAL A 52 1.42 16.23 6.44
C VAL A 52 0.70 17.47 6.98
N ILE A 53 -0.33 17.27 7.81
CA ILE A 53 -1.05 18.40 8.44
C ILE A 53 -0.09 19.24 9.30
N ILE A 54 0.75 18.59 10.12
CA ILE A 54 1.73 19.28 10.97
C ILE A 54 2.72 20.07 10.11
N GLU A 55 3.20 19.50 8.99
CA GLU A 55 4.11 20.19 8.09
C GLU A 55 3.52 21.50 7.52
N THR A 56 2.20 21.59 7.37
CA THR A 56 1.53 22.83 6.92
C THR A 56 1.61 23.99 7.93
N VAL A 57 1.97 23.72 9.19
CA VAL A 57 2.07 24.75 10.22
C VAL A 57 3.38 25.52 10.06
N PRO A 58 3.35 26.86 9.90
CA PRO A 58 4.53 27.65 9.55
C PRO A 58 5.66 27.57 10.58
N GLU A 59 5.34 27.36 11.85
CA GLU A 59 6.29 27.27 12.97
C GLU A 59 7.19 26.03 12.91
N VAL A 60 6.71 24.95 12.29
CA VAL A 60 7.46 23.69 12.11
C VAL A 60 7.79 23.42 10.65
N SER A 61 7.18 24.16 9.72
CA SER A 61 7.46 24.07 8.29
C SER A 61 8.96 24.27 8.01
N GLY A 62 9.54 23.36 7.22
CA GLY A 62 10.97 23.39 6.88
C GLY A 62 11.89 22.60 7.80
N ASN A 63 11.36 21.85 8.79
CA ASN A 63 12.19 20.88 9.51
C ASN A 63 12.66 19.77 8.54
N PRO A 64 13.97 19.46 8.48
CA PRO A 64 14.50 18.45 7.55
C PRO A 64 13.98 17.03 7.80
N ILE A 65 13.27 16.78 8.90
CA ILE A 65 12.67 15.47 9.21
C ILE A 65 11.43 15.14 8.36
N PHE A 66 10.71 16.15 7.85
CA PHE A 66 9.45 15.93 7.14
C PHE A 66 9.67 15.28 5.77
N LEU A 67 10.70 15.69 5.02
CA LEU A 67 11.02 15.09 3.72
C LEU A 67 11.32 13.57 3.79
N PRO A 68 12.24 13.07 4.64
CA PRO A 68 12.46 11.63 4.75
C PRO A 68 11.26 10.88 5.34
N ALA A 69 10.46 11.52 6.21
CA ALA A 69 9.22 10.93 6.72
C ALA A 69 8.18 10.77 5.60
N GLU A 70 7.98 11.79 4.77
CA GLU A 70 7.11 11.75 3.60
C GLU A 70 7.56 10.67 2.61
N MET A 71 8.85 10.58 2.32
CA MET A 71 9.41 9.51 1.47
C MET A 71 9.13 8.12 2.05
N CYS A 72 9.28 7.95 3.37
CA CYS A 72 8.99 6.70 4.06
C CYS A 72 7.50 6.32 3.95
N PHE A 73 6.58 7.25 4.23
CA PHE A 73 5.15 7.01 4.09
C PHE A 73 4.74 6.71 2.64
N THR A 74 5.29 7.46 1.68
CA THR A 74 5.06 7.22 0.25
C THR A 74 5.51 5.82 -0.15
N ALA A 75 6.69 5.37 0.31
CA ALA A 75 7.18 4.01 0.06
C ALA A 75 6.28 2.94 0.70
N LEU A 76 5.82 3.17 1.94
CA LEU A 76 4.91 2.26 2.64
C LEU A 76 3.58 2.12 1.92
N PHE A 77 2.94 3.22 1.52
CA PHE A 77 1.67 3.17 0.77
C PHE A 77 1.85 2.60 -0.64
N THR A 78 3.00 2.80 -1.27
CA THR A 78 3.30 2.19 -2.56
C THR A 78 3.42 0.67 -2.43
N ALA A 79 4.11 0.18 -1.40
CA ALA A 79 4.25 -1.25 -1.12
C ALA A 79 2.89 -1.89 -0.80
N GLU A 80 2.08 -1.18 -0.02
CA GLU A 80 0.71 -1.55 0.32
C GLU A 80 -0.15 -1.66 -0.96
N PHE A 81 -0.18 -0.63 -1.80
CA PHE A 81 -0.89 -0.62 -3.08
C PHE A 81 -0.43 -1.75 -4.00
N ALA A 82 0.89 -2.01 -4.09
CA ALA A 82 1.43 -3.10 -4.88
C ALA A 82 1.00 -4.48 -4.36
N LEU A 83 0.92 -4.66 -3.04
CA LEU A 83 0.42 -5.89 -2.42
C LEU A 83 -1.05 -6.11 -2.78
N ARG A 84 -1.88 -5.06 -2.73
CA ARG A 84 -3.29 -5.11 -3.16
C ARG A 84 -3.43 -5.46 -4.63
N LEU A 85 -2.60 -4.88 -5.48
CA LEU A 85 -2.59 -5.19 -6.91
C LEU A 85 -2.19 -6.66 -7.18
N TYR A 86 -1.20 -7.18 -6.44
CA TYR A 86 -0.79 -8.59 -6.55
C TYR A 86 -1.86 -9.57 -6.05
N ALA A 87 -2.63 -9.18 -5.03
CA ALA A 87 -3.72 -9.97 -4.48
C ALA A 87 -4.90 -10.12 -5.44
N CYS A 88 -5.09 -9.17 -6.37
CA CYS A 88 -6.26 -9.11 -7.23
C CYS A 88 -6.15 -10.07 -8.43
N ASP A 89 -7.29 -10.65 -8.81
CA ASP A 89 -7.37 -11.56 -9.96
C ASP A 89 -7.39 -10.83 -11.31
N SER A 90 -7.87 -9.59 -11.34
CA SER A 90 -8.10 -8.79 -12.54
C SER A 90 -7.78 -7.32 -12.28
N VAL A 91 -6.83 -6.76 -13.04
CA VAL A 91 -6.47 -5.32 -12.94
C VAL A 91 -7.66 -4.42 -13.33
N ALA A 92 -8.54 -4.89 -14.21
CA ALA A 92 -9.74 -4.14 -14.60
C ALA A 92 -10.74 -4.04 -13.43
N GLU A 93 -10.95 -5.14 -12.71
CA GLU A 93 -11.82 -5.16 -11.53
C GLU A 93 -11.21 -4.37 -10.38
N PHE A 94 -9.88 -4.44 -10.24
CA PHE A 94 -9.10 -3.63 -9.31
C PHE A 94 -9.34 -2.13 -9.52
N ALA A 95 -9.26 -1.65 -10.76
CA ALA A 95 -9.43 -0.24 -11.10
C ALA A 95 -10.87 0.26 -10.94
N THR A 96 -11.87 -0.64 -11.00
CA THR A 96 -13.29 -0.29 -10.78
C THR A 96 -13.71 -0.27 -9.31
N ASN A 97 -12.90 -0.83 -8.40
CA ASN A 97 -13.22 -0.90 -6.98
C ASN A 97 -12.89 0.43 -6.29
N THR A 98 -13.90 1.06 -5.69
CA THR A 98 -13.78 2.34 -4.97
C THR A 98 -12.71 2.34 -3.89
N PHE A 99 -12.50 1.23 -3.17
CA PHE A 99 -11.48 1.17 -2.12
C PHE A 99 -10.06 1.25 -2.66
N ASN A 100 -9.79 0.55 -3.77
CA ASN A 100 -8.48 0.61 -4.44
C ASN A 100 -8.20 2.00 -5.04
N ILE A 101 -9.25 2.71 -5.48
CA ILE A 101 -9.14 4.10 -5.92
C ILE A 101 -8.72 5.00 -4.75
N ILE A 102 -9.30 4.80 -3.56
CA ILE A 102 -8.93 5.56 -2.36
C ILE A 102 -7.45 5.34 -2.01
N ASP A 103 -6.96 4.11 -2.12
CA ASP A 103 -5.55 3.79 -1.86
C ASP A 103 -4.61 4.46 -2.87
N PHE A 104 -4.99 4.46 -4.15
CA PHE A 104 -4.25 5.19 -5.18
C PHE A 104 -4.21 6.69 -4.87
N LEU A 105 -5.33 7.28 -4.46
CA LEU A 105 -5.41 8.68 -4.08
C LEU A 105 -4.62 8.99 -2.81
N ALA A 106 -4.42 8.03 -1.91
CA ALA A 106 -3.59 8.20 -0.71
C ALA A 106 -2.08 8.22 -1.05
N VAL A 107 -1.65 7.45 -2.04
CA VAL A 107 -0.27 7.44 -2.55
C VAL A 107 0.08 8.71 -3.36
N PHE A 108 -0.90 9.21 -4.11
CA PHE A 108 -0.68 10.23 -5.14
C PHE A 108 -0.03 11.54 -4.64
N PRO A 109 -0.43 12.15 -3.50
CA PRO A 109 0.18 13.39 -3.00
C PRO A 109 1.68 13.28 -2.75
N GLY A 110 2.17 12.15 -2.22
CA GLY A 110 3.60 11.96 -1.95
C GLY A 110 4.45 11.94 -3.22
N TYR A 111 3.92 11.36 -4.30
CA TYR A 111 4.57 11.42 -5.62
C TYR A 111 4.58 12.84 -6.21
N LEU A 112 3.51 13.62 -6.00
CA LEU A 112 3.48 15.02 -6.41
C LEU A 112 4.51 15.87 -5.67
N SER A 113 4.67 15.67 -4.36
CA SER A 113 5.70 16.33 -3.56
C SER A 113 7.11 15.99 -4.08
N LEU A 114 7.40 14.70 -4.29
CA LEU A 114 8.67 14.22 -4.84
C LEU A 114 8.95 14.85 -6.21
N LEU A 115 7.95 14.90 -7.09
CA LEU A 115 8.07 15.55 -8.39
C LEU A 115 8.35 17.05 -8.24
N GLY A 116 7.67 17.74 -7.32
CA GLY A 116 7.91 19.15 -7.03
C GLY A 116 9.33 19.42 -6.54
N VAL A 117 9.89 18.56 -5.69
CA VAL A 117 11.29 18.64 -5.25
C VAL A 117 12.25 18.41 -6.42
N MET A 118 12.00 17.39 -7.23
CA MET A 118 12.83 17.06 -8.40
C MET A 118 12.85 18.20 -9.42
N LEU A 119 11.69 18.78 -9.74
CA LEU A 119 11.57 19.92 -10.64
C LEU A 119 12.29 21.17 -10.10
N ARG A 120 12.29 21.38 -8.77
CA ARG A 120 13.03 22.49 -8.16
C ARG A 120 14.54 22.35 -8.31
N GLN A 121 15.08 21.13 -8.21
CA GLN A 121 16.51 20.87 -8.41
C GLN A 121 16.96 21.14 -9.86
N ASP A 122 16.14 20.77 -10.85
CA ASP A 122 16.44 21.03 -12.27
C ASP A 122 16.53 22.53 -12.59
N GLN A 123 15.66 23.34 -11.96
CA GLN A 123 15.72 24.81 -12.09
C GLN A 123 16.96 25.40 -11.41
N ALA A 124 17.38 24.88 -10.26
CA ALA A 124 18.60 25.35 -9.58
C ALA A 124 19.87 25.09 -10.41
N TRP A 125 19.91 24.03 -11.22
CA TRP A 125 21.01 23.78 -12.17
C TRP A 125 20.99 24.76 -13.35
N ARG A 126 19.81 25.10 -13.89
CA ARG A 126 19.69 25.96 -15.10
C ARG A 126 19.95 27.45 -14.91
N PHE A 127 19.93 27.97 -13.69
CA PHE A 127 20.24 29.37 -13.39
C PHE A 127 21.65 29.57 -12.79
N GLY A 128 22.44 28.50 -12.70
CA GLY A 128 23.82 28.51 -12.22
C GLY A 128 24.90 28.63 -13.31
N GLU A 129 24.51 28.75 -14.59
CA GLU A 129 25.40 29.03 -15.74
C GLU A 129 25.24 30.47 -16.24
#